data_AF-A0A1B2EDI4-F1
#
_entry.id   AF-A0A1B2EDI4-F1
#
_cell.length_a   1.000
_cell.length_b   1.000
_cell.length_c   1.000
_cell.angle_alpha   90.00
_cell.angle_beta   90.00
_cell.angle_gamma   90.00
#
_symmetry.space_group_name_H-M   'P 1'
#
loop_
_entity.id
_entity.type
_entity.pdbx_description
1 polymer ?
#
loop_
_entity_poly.entity_id
_entity_poly.type
_entity_poly.pdbx_seq_one_letter_code
_entity_poly.pdbx_strand_id
1 'polypeptide(L)'
;MQVRSEVLTDEAVTDYAYTLAQAERFDEALEVLDMVRNPDTPKALNYRGYITRKLGRTEEGIGYYLKSVALDPQYAQVREYLGEAYVVQGKLDLAREQLQVIQTLCGTECEEYRDLAEVIEAAPR
;
A
#
# COMPACT_ATOMS: atom_id res chain seq x y z
N MET A 1 31.18 -24.36 -12.85
CA MET A 1 30.77 -23.02 -12.39
C MET A 1 29.38 -22.78 -12.95
N GLN A 2 28.35 -23.13 -12.17
CA GLN A 2 26.96 -23.00 -12.60
C GLN A 2 26.48 -21.66 -12.08
N VAL A 3 26.40 -20.67 -12.96
CA VAL A 3 25.68 -19.43 -12.66
C VAL A 3 24.22 -19.85 -12.54
N ARG A 4 23.74 -20.04 -11.31
CA ARG A 4 22.30 -20.04 -11.05
C ARG A 4 21.86 -18.64 -11.46
N SER A 5 21.16 -18.52 -12.59
CA SER A 5 20.27 -17.37 -12.78
C SER A 5 19.31 -17.44 -11.60
N GLU A 6 19.48 -16.55 -10.62
CA GLU A 6 18.48 -16.41 -9.56
C GLU A 6 17.19 -16.02 -10.27
N VAL A 7 16.26 -16.97 -10.36
CA VAL A 7 14.90 -16.66 -10.77
C VAL A 7 14.40 -15.71 -9.69
N LEU A 8 14.25 -14.42 -10.05
CA LEU A 8 13.71 -13.43 -9.15
C LEU A 8 12.38 -13.96 -8.60
N THR A 9 12.27 -13.99 -7.28
CA THR A 9 11.04 -14.41 -6.64
C THR A 9 9.99 -13.32 -6.79
N ASP A 10 8.73 -13.70 -6.77
CA ASP A 10 7.61 -12.74 -6.82
C ASP A 10 7.71 -11.71 -5.69
N GLU A 11 8.21 -12.13 -4.53
CA GLU A 11 8.53 -11.25 -3.41
C GLU A 11 9.65 -10.26 -3.76
N ALA A 12 10.77 -10.71 -4.32
CA ALA A 12 11.88 -9.83 -4.70
C ALA A 12 11.47 -8.83 -5.79
N VAL A 13 10.66 -9.25 -6.75
CA VAL A 13 10.07 -8.37 -7.78
C VAL A 13 9.14 -7.33 -7.12
N THR A 14 8.31 -7.76 -6.18
CA THR A 14 7.40 -6.88 -5.43
C THR A 14 8.15 -5.83 -4.60
N ASP A 15 9.23 -6.23 -3.92
CA ASP A 15 10.10 -5.32 -3.16
C ASP A 15 10.86 -4.34 -4.04
N TYR A 16 11.31 -4.81 -5.21
CA TYR A 16 11.96 -3.94 -6.18
C TYR A 16 10.99 -2.88 -6.73
N ALA A 17 9.74 -3.26 -7.03
CA ALA A 17 8.72 -2.30 -7.42
C ALA A 17 8.46 -1.24 -6.34
N TYR A 18 8.41 -1.64 -5.06
CA TYR A 18 8.29 -0.67 -3.98
C TYR A 18 9.49 0.28 -3.91
N THR A 19 10.71 -0.24 -4.10
CA THR A 19 11.94 0.58 -4.14
C THR A 19 11.88 1.61 -5.28
N LEU A 20 11.39 1.23 -6.46
CA LEU A 20 11.15 2.15 -7.57
C LEU A 20 10.10 3.20 -7.22
N ALA A 21 9.01 2.79 -6.57
CA ALA A 21 7.95 3.70 -6.13
C ALA A 21 8.44 4.73 -5.11
N GLN A 22 9.30 4.33 -4.17
CA GLN A 22 9.96 5.24 -3.21
C GLN A 22 10.89 6.25 -3.91
N ALA A 23 11.43 5.90 -5.08
CA ALA A 23 12.19 6.79 -5.94
C ALA A 23 11.32 7.58 -6.94
N GLU A 24 10.00 7.62 -6.72
CA GLU A 24 8.99 8.27 -7.58
C GLU A 24 8.93 7.76 -9.03
N ARG A 25 9.52 6.59 -9.31
CA ARG A 25 9.52 5.92 -10.61
C ARG A 25 8.28 5.03 -10.75
N PHE A 26 7.10 5.64 -10.67
CA PHE A 26 5.83 4.93 -10.53
C PHE A 26 5.45 4.06 -11.74
N ASP A 27 5.67 4.55 -12.96
CA ASP A 27 5.35 3.78 -14.18
C ASP A 27 6.24 2.52 -14.26
N GLU A 28 7.53 2.66 -14.01
CA GLU A 28 8.47 1.53 -13.96
C GLU A 28 8.13 0.56 -12.82
N ALA A 29 7.68 1.07 -11.68
CA ALA A 29 7.25 0.22 -10.56
C ALA A 29 6.04 -0.66 -10.96
N LEU A 30 5.11 -0.16 -11.78
CA LEU A 30 3.99 -0.96 -12.29
C LEU A 30 4.43 -2.01 -13.30
N GLU A 31 5.32 -1.64 -14.22
CA GLU A 31 5.89 -2.58 -15.18
C GLU A 31 6.58 -3.74 -14.46
N VAL A 32 7.29 -3.46 -13.35
CA VAL A 32 7.88 -4.48 -12.49
C VAL A 32 6.80 -5.31 -11.79
N LEU A 33 5.74 -4.71 -11.24
CA LEU A 33 4.64 -5.47 -10.64
C LEU A 33 3.87 -6.34 -11.64
N ASP A 34 3.86 -6.01 -12.92
CA ASP A 34 3.27 -6.84 -13.98
C ASP A 34 4.08 -8.12 -14.25
N MET A 35 5.34 -8.19 -13.77
CA MET A 35 6.19 -9.39 -13.84
C MET A 35 5.93 -10.39 -12.70
N VAL A 36 5.17 -9.99 -11.67
CA VAL A 36 4.83 -10.86 -10.53
C VAL A 36 3.88 -11.97 -11.01
N ARG A 37 4.28 -13.24 -10.86
CA ARG A 37 3.49 -14.38 -11.36
C ARG A 37 2.22 -14.62 -10.53
N ASN A 38 2.30 -14.40 -9.23
CA ASN A 38 1.17 -14.40 -8.31
C ASN A 38 0.90 -12.97 -7.80
N PRO A 39 0.16 -12.14 -8.56
CA PRO A 39 -0.04 -10.73 -8.22
C PRO A 39 -1.01 -10.52 -7.05
N ASP A 40 -1.80 -11.53 -6.68
CA ASP A 40 -2.84 -11.44 -5.65
C ASP A 40 -2.31 -11.84 -4.26
N THR A 41 -1.15 -11.30 -3.88
CA THR A 41 -0.66 -11.36 -2.50
C THR A 41 -0.97 -10.05 -1.78
N PRO A 42 -1.16 -10.04 -0.44
CA PRO A 42 -1.38 -8.80 0.30
C PRO A 42 -0.34 -7.73 -0.01
N LYS A 43 0.95 -8.09 -0.03
CA LYS A 43 2.07 -7.18 -0.31
C LYS A 43 2.04 -6.62 -1.73
N ALA A 44 1.84 -7.45 -2.75
CA ALA A 44 1.79 -7.00 -4.14
C ALA A 44 0.57 -6.10 -4.41
N LEU A 45 -0.59 -6.45 -3.85
CA LEU A 45 -1.80 -5.62 -3.91
C LEU A 45 -1.61 -4.29 -3.18
N ASN A 46 -1.00 -4.30 -1.99
CA ASN A 46 -0.66 -3.09 -1.25
C ASN A 46 0.21 -2.14 -2.08
N TYR A 47 1.30 -2.63 -2.66
CA TYR A 47 2.19 -1.78 -3.46
C TYR A 47 1.56 -1.35 -4.79
N ARG A 48 0.75 -2.18 -5.44
CA ARG A 48 -0.02 -1.75 -6.62
C ARG A 48 -1.01 -0.64 -6.25
N GLY A 49 -1.67 -0.75 -5.10
CA GLY A 49 -2.51 0.31 -4.55
C GLY A 49 -1.76 1.61 -4.28
N TYR A 50 -0.58 1.51 -3.66
CA TYR A 50 0.33 2.64 -3.41
C TYR A 50 0.70 3.37 -4.69
N ILE A 51 1.18 2.63 -5.68
CA ILE A 51 1.67 3.21 -6.93
C ILE A 51 0.52 3.84 -7.72
N THR A 52 -0.62 3.16 -7.84
CA THR A 52 -1.80 3.69 -8.54
C THR A 52 -2.35 4.96 -7.88
N ARG A 53 -2.42 5.00 -6.54
CA ARG A 53 -2.79 6.22 -5.80
C ARG A 53 -1.82 7.36 -6.07
N LYS A 54 -0.49 7.12 -6.03
CA LYS A 54 0.52 8.15 -6.30
C LYS A 54 0.48 8.69 -7.74
N LEU A 55 0.00 7.88 -8.68
CA LEU A 55 -0.31 8.30 -10.06
C LEU A 55 -1.65 9.04 -10.21
N GLY A 56 -2.33 9.38 -9.11
CA GLY A 56 -3.62 10.07 -9.13
C GLY A 56 -4.83 9.17 -9.40
N ARG A 57 -4.62 7.86 -9.58
CA ARG A 57 -5.68 6.87 -9.78
C ARG A 57 -6.18 6.33 -8.44
N THR A 58 -6.61 7.25 -7.58
CA THR A 58 -6.91 6.94 -6.16
C THR A 58 -8.01 5.89 -6.00
N GLU A 59 -9.07 5.92 -6.81
CA GLU A 59 -10.15 4.92 -6.74
C GLU A 59 -9.67 3.52 -7.10
N GLU A 60 -8.81 3.40 -8.12
CA GLU A 60 -8.15 2.15 -8.48
C GLU A 60 -7.29 1.63 -7.32
N GLY A 61 -6.52 2.52 -6.70
CA GLY A 61 -5.68 2.20 -5.55
C GLY A 61 -6.47 1.67 -4.36
N ILE A 62 -7.60 2.30 -4.04
CA ILE A 62 -8.54 1.81 -3.01
C ILE A 62 -8.99 0.38 -3.31
N GLY A 63 -9.32 0.07 -4.57
CA GLY A 63 -9.69 -1.29 -4.98
C GLY A 63 -8.62 -2.32 -4.66
N TYR A 64 -7.33 -2.00 -4.89
CA TYR A 64 -6.23 -2.90 -4.55
C TYR A 64 -6.00 -3.03 -3.04
N TYR A 65 -6.08 -1.92 -2.30
CA TYR A 65 -5.96 -1.96 -0.84
C TYR A 65 -7.06 -2.79 -0.19
N LEU A 66 -8.31 -2.66 -0.64
CA LEU A 66 -9.42 -3.46 -0.13
C LEU A 66 -9.22 -4.95 -0.38
N LYS A 67 -8.70 -5.34 -1.55
CA LYS A 67 -8.32 -6.74 -1.81
C LYS A 67 -7.21 -7.21 -0.88
N SER A 68 -6.18 -6.38 -0.65
CA SER A 68 -5.10 -6.71 0.29
C SER A 68 -5.62 -6.90 1.71
N VAL A 69 -6.47 -6.00 2.21
CA VAL A 69 -7.10 -6.10 3.55
C VAL A 69 -7.99 -7.33 3.66
N ALA A 70 -8.67 -7.74 2.58
CA ALA A 70 -9.48 -8.95 2.57
C ALA A 70 -8.64 -10.23 2.69
N LEU A 71 -7.41 -10.22 2.15
CA LEU A 71 -6.47 -11.35 2.26
C LEU A 71 -5.72 -11.36 3.58
N ASP A 72 -5.32 -10.19 4.09
CA ASP A 72 -4.69 -10.03 5.40
C ASP A 72 -5.30 -8.84 6.16
N PRO A 73 -6.29 -9.10 7.02
CA PRO A 73 -6.91 -8.07 7.84
C PRO A 73 -5.98 -7.44 8.89
N GLN A 74 -4.83 -8.06 9.19
CA GLN A 74 -3.90 -7.59 10.22
C GLN A 74 -2.74 -6.75 9.63
N TYR A 75 -2.70 -6.57 8.31
CA TYR A 75 -1.65 -5.80 7.65
C TYR A 75 -1.84 -4.30 7.89
N ALA A 76 -1.16 -3.75 8.90
CA ALA A 76 -1.30 -2.36 9.31
C ALA A 76 -0.94 -1.36 8.20
N GLN A 77 0.16 -1.59 7.49
CA GLN A 77 0.64 -0.70 6.42
C GLN A 77 -0.41 -0.49 5.30
N VAL A 78 -1.15 -1.53 4.90
CA VAL A 78 -2.17 -1.34 3.87
C VAL A 78 -3.38 -0.56 4.38
N ARG A 79 -3.67 -0.63 5.69
CA ARG A 79 -4.75 0.15 6.31
C ARG A 79 -4.38 1.62 6.40
N GLU A 80 -3.12 1.92 6.71
CA GLU A 80 -2.57 3.28 6.66
C GLU A 80 -2.78 3.86 5.25
N TYR A 81 -2.27 3.19 4.22
CA TYR A 81 -2.38 3.66 2.84
C TYR A 81 -3.83 3.75 2.34
N LEU A 82 -4.70 2.83 2.74
CA LEU A 82 -6.14 2.92 2.47
C LEU A 82 -6.77 4.15 3.15
N GLY A 83 -6.40 4.42 4.40
CA GLY A 83 -6.83 5.61 5.13
C GLY A 83 -6.39 6.89 4.44
N GLU A 84 -5.13 6.98 4.02
CA GLU A 84 -4.63 8.13 3.25
C GLU A 84 -5.39 8.31 1.93
N ALA A 85 -5.70 7.21 1.24
CA ALA A 85 -6.49 7.26 0.01
C ALA A 85 -7.90 7.81 0.26
N TYR A 86 -8.53 7.46 1.38
CA TYR A 86 -9.80 8.03 1.78
C TYR A 86 -9.72 9.51 2.14
N VAL A 87 -8.63 9.97 2.77
CA VAL A 87 -8.39 11.40 3.00
C VAL A 87 -8.30 12.15 1.67
N VAL A 88 -7.57 11.63 0.68
CA VAL A 88 -7.50 12.22 -0.67
C VAL A 88 -8.88 12.37 -1.32
N GLN A 89 -9.81 11.46 -1.04
CA GLN A 89 -11.19 11.53 -1.54
C GLN A 89 -12.15 12.34 -0.65
N GLY A 90 -11.67 12.94 0.44
CA GLY A 90 -12.49 13.65 1.42
C GLY A 90 -13.38 12.73 2.27
N LYS A 91 -13.15 11.41 2.23
CA LYS A 91 -13.91 10.39 2.98
C LYS A 91 -13.31 10.19 4.38
N LEU A 92 -13.27 11.27 5.19
CA LEU A 92 -12.59 11.27 6.49
C LEU A 92 -13.13 10.24 7.48
N ASP A 93 -14.42 9.91 7.42
CA ASP A 93 -15.01 8.90 8.30
C ASP A 93 -14.39 7.52 8.05
N LEU A 94 -14.23 7.13 6.78
CA LEU A 94 -13.58 5.86 6.41
C LEU A 94 -12.09 5.85 6.75
N ALA A 95 -11.41 7.01 6.66
CA ALA A 95 -10.02 7.12 7.09
C ALA A 95 -9.88 6.89 8.60
N ARG A 96 -10.79 7.48 9.41
CA ARG A 96 -10.83 7.27 10.87
C ARG A 96 -11.16 5.83 11.25
N GLU A 97 -12.00 5.15 10.48
CA GLU A 97 -12.23 3.71 10.67
C GLU A 97 -10.93 2.91 10.51
N GLN A 98 -10.11 3.21 9.48
CA GLN A 98 -8.82 2.53 9.32
C GLN A 98 -7.87 2.86 10.47
N LEU A 99 -7.78 4.12 10.89
CA LEU A 99 -6.95 4.55 12.02
C LEU A 99 -7.33 3.81 13.31
N GLN A 100 -8.63 3.65 13.56
CA GLN A 100 -9.12 2.91 14.71
C GLN A 100 -8.69 1.44 14.67
N VAL A 101 -8.73 0.80 13.50
CA VAL A 101 -8.27 -0.59 13.35
C VAL A 101 -6.76 -0.68 13.57
N ILE A 102 -5.96 0.21 12.98
CA ILE A 102 -4.49 0.25 13.20
C ILE A 102 -4.18 0.37 14.70
N GLN A 103 -4.91 1.23 15.42
CA GLN A 103 -4.76 1.36 16.87
C GLN A 103 -4.98 0.03 17.61
N THR A 104 -5.96 -0.79 17.18
CA THR A 104 -6.18 -2.11 17.79
C THR A 104 -5.09 -3.11 17.47
N LEU A 105 -4.41 -2.97 16.32
CA LEU A 105 -3.37 -3.89 15.87
C LEU A 105 -2.02 -3.61 16.53
N CYS A 106 -1.62 -2.35 16.64
CA CYS A 106 -0.28 -1.97 17.10
C CYS A 106 -0.23 -0.80 18.11
N GLY A 107 -1.38 -0.25 18.53
CA GLY A 107 -1.44 0.89 19.44
C GLY A 107 -1.22 2.23 18.73
N THR A 108 -1.00 3.30 19.52
CA THR A 108 -0.82 4.67 18.99
C THR A 108 0.62 5.03 18.66
N GLU A 109 1.57 4.19 19.07
CA GLU A 109 3.00 4.47 18.93
C GLU A 109 3.60 3.90 17.63
N CYS A 110 2.91 2.97 16.96
CA CYS A 110 3.37 2.45 15.68
C CYS A 110 3.37 3.53 14.59
N GLU A 111 4.23 3.34 13.59
CA GLU A 111 4.42 4.25 12.46
C GLU A 111 3.10 4.48 11.72
N GLU A 112 2.40 3.38 11.39
CA GLU A 112 1.15 3.41 10.62
C GLU A 112 0.04 4.23 11.30
N TYR A 113 -0.04 4.20 12.63
CA TYR A 113 -1.03 5.01 13.35
C TYR A 113 -0.66 6.48 13.29
N ARG A 114 0.62 6.81 13.55
CA ARG A 114 1.09 8.20 13.61
C ARG A 114 0.97 8.86 12.25
N ASP A 115 1.36 8.16 11.19
CA ASP A 115 1.34 8.67 9.81
C ASP A 115 -0.10 8.96 9.37
N LEU A 116 -1.02 7.99 9.54
CA LEU A 116 -2.41 8.22 9.17
C LEU A 116 -3.10 9.29 10.04
N ALA A 117 -2.78 9.35 11.33
CA ALA A 117 -3.31 10.39 12.21
C ALA A 117 -2.87 11.80 11.76
N GLU A 118 -1.59 11.97 11.41
CA GLU A 118 -1.07 13.22 10.88
C GLU A 118 -1.79 13.63 9.58
N VAL A 119 -1.98 12.69 8.66
CA VAL A 119 -2.68 12.94 7.39
C VAL A 119 -4.14 13.34 7.61
N ILE A 120 -4.84 12.72 8.56
CA ILE A 120 -6.23 13.07 8.91
C ILE A 120 -6.31 14.46 9.55
N GLU A 121 -5.40 14.80 10.45
CA GLU A 121 -5.38 16.12 11.11
C GLU A 121 -5.03 17.25 10.15
N ALA A 122 -4.18 16.98 9.16
CA ALA A 122 -3.83 17.94 8.11
C ALA A 122 -4.94 18.11 7.04
N ALA A 123 -5.99 17.28 7.06
CA ALA A 123 -7.03 17.33 6.06
C ALA A 123 -7.87 18.62 6.16
N PRO A 124 -8.24 19.23 5.02
CA PRO A 124 -9.13 20.40 5.03
C PRO A 124 -10.47 20.08 5.71
N ARG A 125 -10.95 21.02 6.54
CA ARG A 125 -12.25 20.94 7.21
C ARG A 125 -13.40 21.30 6.28
#